data_AF-A0A850SKA8-F1
#
_entry.id   AF-A0A850SKA8-F1
#
_cell.length_a   1.000
_cell.length_b   1.000
_cell.length_c   1.000
_cell.angle_alpha   90.00
_cell.angle_beta   90.00
_cell.angle_gamma   90.00
#
_symmetry.space_group_name_H-M   'P 1'
#
loop_
_entity.id
_entity.type
_entity.pdbx_description
1 polymer ?
#
loop_
_entity_poly.entity_id
_entity_poly.type
_entity_poly.pdbx_seq_one_letter_code
_entity_poly.pdbx_strand_id
1 'polypeptide(L)' 'IEAQGAAPNIPPKSNRLYKPGFSPALYKNRNAIERSFCRIKDFRRIATRYDKLSRNFLAAVQLTATVCYWL' A
#
# COMPACT_ATOMS: atom_id res chain seq x y z
N ILE A 1 15.40 -0.13 3.77
CA ILE A 1 15.20 -0.66 2.39
C ILE A 1 16.51 -1.16 1.79
N GLU A 2 17.53 -0.31 1.64
CA GLU A 2 18.82 -0.75 1.10
C GLU A 2 19.53 -1.77 2.01
N ALA A 3 19.46 -1.58 3.33
CA ALA A 3 19.93 -2.56 4.33
C ALA A 3 19.20 -3.92 4.28
N GLN A 4 18.07 -3.99 3.57
CA GLN A 4 17.29 -5.22 3.35
C GLN A 4 17.50 -5.78 1.94
N GLY A 5 18.48 -5.25 1.17
CA GLY A 5 18.73 -5.66 -0.21
C GLY A 5 17.70 -5.13 -1.23
N ALA A 6 16.86 -4.17 -0.85
CA ALA A 6 15.83 -3.62 -1.72
C ALA A 6 16.22 -2.22 -2.25
N ALA A 7 16.02 -2.01 -3.56
CA ALA A 7 16.22 -0.72 -4.21
C ALA A 7 14.88 0.01 -4.44
N PRO A 8 14.80 1.34 -4.23
CA PRO A 8 13.59 2.09 -4.49
C PRO A 8 13.35 2.27 -6.00
N ASN A 9 12.19 1.83 -6.49
CA ASN A 9 11.78 2.06 -7.87
C ASN A 9 10.75 3.20 -7.94
N ILE A 10 11.21 4.45 -7.85
CA ILE A 10 10.35 5.64 -7.82
C ILE A 10 10.62 6.49 -9.08
N PRO A 11 9.59 6.92 -9.82
CA PRO A 11 9.77 7.79 -10.97
C PRO A 11 10.53 9.06 -10.57
N PRO A 12 11.60 9.43 -11.28
CA PRO A 12 12.28 10.70 -11.01
C PRO A 12 11.38 11.88 -11.39
N LYS A 13 11.49 12.98 -10.66
CA LYS A 13 10.92 14.25 -11.12
C LYS A 13 11.60 14.70 -12.41
N SER A 14 10.86 15.37 -13.28
CA SER A 14 11.35 15.87 -14.58
C SER A 14 12.55 16.82 -14.44
N ASN A 15 12.59 17.61 -13.37
CA ASN A 15 13.65 18.57 -13.06
C ASN A 15 14.84 18.00 -12.28
N ARG A 16 14.89 16.68 -12.04
CA ARG A 16 15.98 16.07 -11.27
C ARG A 16 17.20 15.86 -12.15
N LEU A 17 18.35 16.44 -11.75
CA LEU A 17 19.62 16.33 -12.46
C LEU A 17 20.12 14.88 -12.54
N TYR A 18 20.09 14.17 -11.41
CA TYR A 18 20.40 12.74 -11.35
C TYR A 18 19.12 11.90 -11.31
N LYS A 19 18.91 11.08 -12.34
CA LYS A 19 17.77 10.18 -12.44
C LYS A 19 18.18 8.77 -11.99
N PRO A 20 17.69 8.27 -10.84
CA PRO A 20 17.92 6.88 -10.44
C PRO A 20 17.31 5.92 -11.48
N GLY A 21 17.84 4.70 -11.53
CA GLY A 21 17.28 3.63 -12.35
C GLY A 21 15.81 3.42 -12.04
N PHE A 22 14.95 3.58 -13.05
CA PHE A 22 13.50 3.44 -12.92
C PHE A 22 12.99 2.43 -13.94
N SER A 23 12.22 1.45 -13.47
CA SER A 23 11.51 0.49 -14.29
C SER A 23 10.00 0.77 -14.24
N PRO A 24 9.40 1.28 -15.33
CA PRO A 24 7.95 1.49 -15.41
C PRO A 24 7.15 0.20 -15.20
N ALA A 25 7.66 -0.93 -15.69
CA ALA A 25 7.02 -2.24 -15.55
C ALA A 25 6.91 -2.66 -14.08
N LEU A 26 7.99 -2.51 -13.30
CA LEU A 26 7.96 -2.79 -11.87
C LEU A 26 7.08 -1.79 -11.11
N TYR A 27 7.06 -0.53 -11.54
CA TYR A 27 6.22 0.50 -10.90
C TYR A 27 4.72 0.23 -11.08
N LYS A 28 4.33 -0.32 -12.23
CA LYS A 28 2.94 -0.68 -12.54
C LYS A 28 2.35 -1.68 -11.53
N ASN A 29 3.16 -2.57 -10.99
CA ASN A 29 2.70 -3.57 -10.01
C ASN A 29 2.21 -2.95 -8.69
N ARG A 30 2.63 -1.72 -8.37
CA ARG A 30 2.13 -0.97 -7.21
C ARG A 30 0.61 -0.76 -7.25
N ASN A 31 0.02 -0.64 -8.44
CA ASN A 31 -1.43 -0.44 -8.60
C ASN A 31 -2.24 -1.60 -8.00
N ALA A 32 -1.73 -2.84 -8.00
CA ALA A 32 -2.40 -3.95 -7.34
C ALA A 32 -2.54 -3.70 -5.83
N ILE A 33 -1.44 -3.31 -5.19
CA ILE A 33 -1.39 -2.99 -3.76
C ILE A 33 -2.29 -1.78 -3.43
N GLU A 34 -2.24 -0.73 -4.25
CA GLU A 34 -3.07 0.47 -4.05
C GLU A 34 -4.56 0.16 -4.15
N ARG A 35 -4.97 -0.58 -5.19
CA ARG A 35 -6.34 -1.07 -5.31
C ARG A 35 -6.72 -1.92 -4.11
N SER A 36 -5.78 -2.73 -3.60
CA SER A 36 -6.06 -3.56 -2.45
C SER A 36 -6.39 -2.72 -1.20
N PHE A 37 -5.62 -1.66 -0.97
CA PHE A 37 -5.89 -0.74 0.14
C PHE A 37 -7.15 0.12 -0.09
N CYS A 38 -7.44 0.52 -1.33
CA CYS A 38 -8.68 1.22 -1.65
C CYS A 38 -9.89 0.38 -1.25
N ARG A 39 -9.91 -0.90 -1.63
CA ARG A 39 -11.00 -1.82 -1.30
C ARG A 39 -11.17 -2.04 0.20
N ILE A 40 -10.07 -2.15 0.95
CA ILE A 40 -10.12 -2.21 2.43
C ILE A 40 -10.71 -0.92 3.02
N LYS A 41 -10.42 0.24 2.40
CA LYS A 41 -10.93 1.55 2.83
C LYS A 41 -12.38 1.82 2.43
N ASP A 42 -13.01 1.00 1.59
CA ASP A 42 -14.47 1.07 1.36
C ASP A 42 -15.24 0.89 2.68
N PHE A 43 -14.65 0.16 3.63
CA PHE A 43 -15.17 -0.02 4.98
C PHE A 43 -14.91 1.25 5.80
N ARG A 44 -15.92 2.11 5.91
CA ARG A 44 -15.86 3.40 6.62
C ARG A 44 -15.14 3.31 7.96
N ARG A 45 -15.47 2.31 8.79
CA ARG A 45 -14.86 2.09 10.12
C ARG A 45 -13.32 2.01 10.07
N ILE A 46 -12.78 1.35 9.04
CA ILE A 46 -11.33 1.21 8.83
C ILE A 46 -10.75 2.51 8.28
N ALA A 47 -11.39 3.12 7.28
CA ALA A 47 -10.91 4.35 6.66
C ALA A 47 -10.77 5.50 7.67
N THR A 48 -11.74 5.65 8.56
CA THR A 48 -11.77 6.71 9.58
C THR A 48 -11.11 6.33 10.90
N ARG A 49 -10.63 5.08 11.04
CA ARG A 49 -10.00 4.55 12.26
C ARG A 49 -10.84 4.78 13.52
N TYR A 50 -12.09 4.31 13.53
CA TYR A 50 -12.96 4.45 14.71
C TYR A 50 -12.49 3.67 15.94
N ASP A 51 -11.73 2.59 15.74
CA ASP A 51 -11.23 1.77 16.84
C ASP A 51 -10.13 2.49 17.63
N LYS A 52 -10.41 2.76 18.92
CA LYS A 52 -9.45 3.40 19.85
C LYS A 52 -8.26 2.49 20.19
N LEU A 53 -8.49 1.17 20.29
CA LEU A 53 -7.45 0.21 20.61
C LEU A 53 -6.83 -0.34 19.33
N SER A 54 -5.50 -0.34 19.28
CA SER A 54 -4.71 -0.88 18.16
C SER A 54 -5.06 -2.34 17.83
N ARG A 55 -5.28 -3.17 18.86
CA ARG A 55 -5.66 -4.58 18.69
C ARG A 55 -7.00 -4.75 17.96
N ASN A 56 -7.98 -3.91 18.28
CA ASN A 56 -9.31 -3.97 17.67
C ASN A 56 -9.25 -3.48 16.22
N PHE A 57 -8.48 -2.41 15.97
CA PHE A 57 -8.24 -1.94 14.61
C PHE A 57 -7.55 -3.01 13.75
N LEU A 58 -6.52 -3.67 14.28
CA LEU A 58 -5.81 -4.73 13.56
C LEU A 58 -6.74 -5.91 13.24
N ALA A 59 -7.53 -6.38 14.21
CA ALA A 59 -8.50 -7.44 14.00
C ALA A 59 -9.56 -7.07 12.94
N ALA A 60 -10.06 -5.83 12.95
CA ALA A 60 -10.99 -5.33 11.94
C ALA A 60 -10.36 -5.31 10.54
N VAL A 61 -9.10 -4.86 10.42
CA VAL A 61 -8.37 -4.86 9.14
C VAL A 61 -8.17 -6.28 8.63
N GLN A 62 -7.80 -7.23 9.49
CA GLN A 62 -7.64 -8.64 9.11
C GLN A 62 -8.96 -9.24 8.61
N LEU A 63 -10.05 -9.01 9.34
CA LEU A 63 -11.38 -9.49 8.95
C LEU A 63 -11.82 -8.90 7.60
N THR A 64 -11.66 -7.60 7.40
CA THR A 64 -11.97 -6.96 6.11
C THR A 64 -11.09 -7.48 4.98
N ALA A 65 -9.80 -7.72 5.22
CA ALA A 65 -8.92 -8.30 4.22
C ALA A 65 -9.38 -9.71 3.80
N THR A 66 -9.76 -10.56 4.76
CA THR A 66 -10.34 -11.88 4.46
C THR A 66 -11.63 -11.77 3.65
N VAL A 67 -12.55 -10.88 4.04
CA VAL A 67 -13.82 -10.67 3.32
C VAL A 67 -13.61 -10.13 1.90
N CYS A 68 -12.58 -9.31 1.67
CA CYS A 68 -12.36 -8.67 0.37
C CYS A 68 -11.61 -9.55 -0.65
N TYR A 69 -10.78 -10.50 -0.19
CA TYR A 69 -9.86 -11.25 -1.06
C TYR A 69 -10.01 -12.77 -0.97
N TRP A 70 -10.86 -13.28 -0.09
CA TRP A 70 -11.04 -14.73 0.10
C TRP A 70 -12.50 -15.19 -0.02
N LEU A 71 -13.46 -14.38 0.41
CA LEU A 71 -14.90 -14.60 0.22
C LEU A 71 -15.37 -13.89 -1.05
#